data_AF-A0A7S1M9A1-F1
#
_entry.id   AF-A0A7S1M9A1-F1
#
_cell.length_a   1.000
_cell.length_b   1.000
_cell.length_c   1.000
_cell.angle_alpha   90.00
_cell.angle_beta   90.00
_cell.angle_gamma   90.00
#
_symmetry.space_group_name_H-M   'P 1'
#
loop_
_entity.id
_entity.type
_entity.pdbx_description
1 polymer ?
#
loop_
_entity_poly.entity_id
_entity_poly.type
_entity_poly.pdbx_seq_one_letter_code
_entity_poly.pdbx_strand_id
1 'polypeptide(L)'
;RLAQAARARVWATSHSLPSCHSPWTMKLSSSAALLFLAVAACGLPSAGAARAGANPLGKVLDLMADLAAKITREGEAEAKAYKEYFEWCDGASQSIDYEIGTATKQKGKLEAKISQLGGSIEASASKIDDLAAATAATASQLKNATAIRDKEAADFAAGEKELVDVVSTLERATSVLEREMARNPASFAQVDTSSARSILQSLSAVVEAAGLSTSDRQRLVALVQGQQADEAEDLSLGAPAAATYKTHSSNVFDVLEDLRAKAEGELADLRKAE
;
A
#
# COMPACT_ATOMS: atom_id res chain seq x y z
N ARG A 1 -15.36 -2.11 10.01
CA ARG A 1 -16.66 -2.81 9.80
C ARG A 1 -16.51 -4.25 9.27
N LEU A 2 -15.46 -4.58 8.51
CA LEU A 2 -15.20 -5.97 8.05
C LEU A 2 -14.63 -6.91 9.13
N ALA A 3 -13.85 -6.39 10.09
CA ALA A 3 -13.27 -7.21 11.18
C ALA A 3 -14.30 -7.73 12.21
N GLN A 4 -15.40 -7.01 12.44
CA GLN A 4 -16.47 -7.43 13.34
C GLN A 4 -17.34 -8.54 12.72
N ALA A 5 -17.49 -8.56 11.38
CA ALA A 5 -18.26 -9.57 10.67
C ALA A 5 -17.58 -10.95 10.66
N ALA A 6 -16.24 -11.01 10.76
CA ALA A 6 -15.48 -12.26 10.83
C ALA A 6 -15.60 -12.94 12.21
N ARG A 7 -15.67 -12.17 13.31
CA ARG A 7 -15.85 -12.72 14.67
C ARG A 7 -17.22 -13.37 14.89
N ALA A 8 -18.28 -12.84 14.28
CA ALA A 8 -19.64 -13.38 14.41
C ALA A 8 -19.81 -14.75 13.71
N ARG A 9 -19.03 -15.02 12.66
CA ARG A 9 -19.17 -16.24 11.85
C ARG A 9 -18.47 -17.46 12.48
N VAL A 10 -17.48 -17.24 13.34
CA VAL A 10 -16.75 -18.31 14.06
C VAL A 10 -17.52 -18.81 15.30
N TRP A 11 -18.35 -17.95 15.91
CA TRP A 11 -19.15 -18.32 17.09
C TRP A 11 -20.38 -19.18 16.75
N ALA A 12 -20.95 -19.05 15.55
CA ALA A 12 -22.13 -19.79 15.12
C ALA A 12 -21.86 -21.27 14.80
N THR A 13 -20.60 -21.68 14.64
CA THR A 13 -20.21 -23.05 14.26
C THR A 13 -19.76 -23.94 15.43
N SER A 14 -19.81 -23.48 16.68
CA SER A 14 -19.28 -24.23 17.84
C SER A 14 -20.33 -24.86 18.77
N HIS A 15 -21.62 -24.81 18.44
CA HIS A 15 -22.68 -25.46 19.22
C HIS A 15 -23.39 -26.54 18.40
N SER A 16 -22.69 -27.66 18.20
CA SER A 16 -23.33 -28.95 17.89
C SER A 16 -22.47 -30.05 18.51
N LEU A 17 -22.66 -30.29 19.80
CA LEU A 17 -22.14 -31.49 20.45
C LEU A 17 -22.93 -32.70 19.92
N PRO A 18 -22.28 -33.79 19.49
CA PRO A 18 -22.96 -35.03 19.21
C PRO A 18 -23.44 -35.65 20.53
N SER A 19 -24.75 -35.82 20.64
CA SER A 19 -25.42 -36.56 21.71
C SER A 19 -24.90 -38.00 21.73
N CYS A 20 -24.34 -38.45 22.86
CA CYS A 20 -24.13 -39.87 23.14
C CYS A 20 -25.49 -40.53 23.39
N HIS A 21 -25.99 -41.25 22.39
CA HIS A 21 -27.10 -42.19 22.56
C HIS A 21 -26.53 -43.50 23.12
N SER A 22 -26.91 -43.83 24.36
CA SER A 22 -26.63 -45.13 24.99
C SER A 22 -27.53 -46.21 24.36
N PRO A 23 -27.02 -47.40 23.97
CA PRO A 23 -27.84 -48.49 23.48
C PRO A 23 -28.04 -49.51 24.60
N TRP A 24 -28.91 -49.24 25.58
CA TRP A 24 -29.43 -50.28 26.47
C TRP A 24 -30.89 -49.99 26.79
N THR A 25 -31.77 -50.44 25.90
CA THR A 25 -33.21 -50.56 26.17
C THR A 25 -33.49 -52.02 26.51
N MET A 26 -33.55 -52.33 27.81
CA MET A 26 -34.19 -53.57 28.25
C MET A 26 -35.68 -53.47 27.94
N LYS A 27 -36.13 -54.28 26.98
CA LYS A 27 -37.54 -54.53 26.69
C LYS A 27 -38.21 -55.13 27.93
N LEU A 28 -39.00 -54.32 28.62
CA LEU A 28 -39.97 -54.79 29.60
C LEU A 28 -41.24 -55.22 28.83
N SER A 29 -41.42 -56.54 28.70
CA SER A 29 -42.58 -57.17 28.06
C SER A 29 -43.84 -56.92 28.88
N SER A 30 -44.69 -56.01 28.42
CA SER A 30 -46.04 -55.79 28.93
C SER A 30 -46.97 -56.88 28.37
N SER A 31 -47.49 -57.75 29.23
CA SER A 31 -48.52 -58.74 28.87
C SER A 31 -49.32 -59.11 30.13
N ALA A 32 -50.41 -58.39 30.39
CA ALA A 32 -51.53 -58.87 31.20
C ALA A 32 -52.69 -57.85 31.17
N ALA A 33 -53.48 -57.87 30.10
CA ALA A 33 -54.82 -57.30 30.08
C ALA A 33 -55.68 -58.11 29.12
N LEU A 34 -56.36 -59.14 29.64
CA LEU A 34 -57.51 -59.82 29.02
C LEU A 34 -58.08 -60.83 30.02
N LEU A 35 -59.15 -60.47 30.73
CA LEU A 35 -60.40 -61.24 30.85
C LEU A 35 -61.34 -60.62 31.89
N PHE A 36 -62.42 -60.02 31.38
CA PHE A 36 -63.62 -59.60 32.09
C PHE A 36 -64.78 -60.46 31.56
N LEU A 37 -65.52 -61.13 32.46
CA LEU A 37 -66.75 -61.98 32.36
C LEU A 37 -66.47 -63.34 33.04
N ALA A 38 -67.30 -63.94 33.90
CA ALA A 38 -68.69 -63.75 34.27
C ALA A 38 -69.03 -64.67 35.47
N VAL A 39 -70.02 -64.26 36.28
CA VAL A 39 -71.06 -65.11 36.89
C VAL A 39 -70.69 -66.04 38.07
N ALA A 40 -71.15 -65.60 39.24
CA ALA A 40 -72.07 -66.25 40.19
C ALA A 40 -71.79 -67.63 40.84
N ALA A 41 -72.26 -67.69 42.09
CA ALA A 41 -72.64 -68.84 42.90
C ALA A 41 -71.54 -69.51 43.76
N CYS A 42 -71.38 -68.94 44.95
CA CYS A 42 -70.99 -69.67 46.15
C CYS A 42 -72.14 -70.63 46.52
N GLY A 43 -71.88 -71.93 46.35
CA GLY A 43 -72.68 -73.03 46.88
C GLY A 43 -71.75 -74.19 47.25
N LEU A 44 -71.52 -74.39 48.54
CA LEU A 44 -71.11 -75.68 49.13
C LEU A 44 -72.22 -76.73 48.91
N PRO A 45 -72.02 -78.06 49.06
CA PRO A 45 -70.92 -78.76 49.77
C PRO A 45 -70.38 -80.03 49.06
N SER A 46 -69.28 -80.59 49.57
CA SER A 46 -69.19 -81.99 50.07
C SER A 46 -67.76 -82.53 50.05
N ALA A 47 -67.36 -83.07 51.21
CA ALA A 47 -66.08 -83.71 51.45
C ALA A 47 -66.06 -85.11 50.82
N GLY A 48 -65.00 -85.39 50.05
CA GLY A 48 -64.57 -86.73 49.69
C GLY A 48 -63.11 -86.89 50.10
N ALA A 49 -62.90 -87.55 51.24
CA ALA A 49 -61.58 -87.85 51.78
C ALA A 49 -60.99 -89.13 51.18
N ALA A 50 -59.65 -89.20 51.25
CA ALA A 50 -58.74 -90.33 51.00
C ALA A 50 -58.38 -90.58 49.52
N ARG A 51 -57.10 -90.69 49.14
CA ARG A 51 -56.01 -91.42 49.83
C ARG A 51 -54.62 -90.90 49.42
N ALA A 52 -53.67 -91.09 50.31
CA ALA A 52 -52.25 -90.77 50.25
C ALA A 52 -51.54 -91.16 48.94
N GLY A 53 -50.48 -90.48 48.49
CA GLY A 53 -49.56 -89.67 49.29
C GLY A 53 -48.89 -88.53 48.53
N ALA A 54 -49.02 -87.33 49.08
CA ALA A 54 -48.02 -86.30 48.95
C ALA A 54 -47.85 -85.75 50.37
N ASN A 55 -46.73 -86.08 51.03
CA ASN A 55 -46.40 -85.48 52.32
C ASN A 55 -46.42 -83.96 52.16
N PRO A 56 -47.20 -83.19 52.94
CA PRO A 56 -47.19 -81.72 52.87
C PRO A 56 -45.79 -81.14 53.18
N LEU A 57 -44.97 -81.88 53.93
CA LEU A 57 -43.55 -81.61 54.13
C LEU A 57 -42.70 -81.77 52.85
N GLY A 58 -43.07 -82.67 51.94
CA GLY A 58 -42.37 -82.86 50.66
C GLY A 58 -42.49 -81.65 49.74
N LYS A 59 -43.69 -81.06 49.63
CA LYS A 59 -43.90 -79.83 48.85
C LYS A 59 -43.14 -78.62 49.40
N VAL A 60 -42.93 -78.55 50.71
CA VAL A 60 -42.10 -77.50 51.33
C VAL A 60 -40.62 -77.72 51.01
N LEU A 61 -40.14 -78.97 51.02
CA LEU A 61 -38.77 -79.30 50.62
C LEU A 61 -38.53 -79.02 49.13
N ASP A 62 -39.49 -79.33 48.26
CA ASP A 62 -39.44 -79.00 46.82
C ASP A 62 -39.40 -77.48 46.61
N LEU A 63 -40.24 -76.71 47.33
CA LEU A 63 -40.22 -75.24 47.28
C LEU A 63 -38.89 -74.65 47.77
N MET A 64 -38.30 -75.23 48.82
CA MET A 64 -36.97 -74.82 49.31
C MET A 64 -35.86 -75.18 48.33
N ALA A 65 -35.95 -76.33 47.66
CA ALA A 65 -35.02 -76.72 46.60
C ALA A 65 -35.12 -75.79 45.38
N ASP A 66 -36.34 -75.41 44.98
CA ASP A 66 -36.59 -74.47 43.88
C ASP A 66 -36.12 -73.04 44.20
N LEU A 67 -36.35 -72.56 45.42
CA LEU A 67 -35.86 -71.24 45.86
C LEU A 67 -34.33 -71.22 45.97
N ALA A 68 -33.71 -72.29 46.48
CA ALA A 68 -32.26 -72.41 46.48
C ALA A 68 -31.70 -72.38 45.05
N ALA A 69 -32.29 -73.15 44.12
CA ALA A 69 -31.88 -73.17 42.72
C ALA A 69 -32.09 -71.82 42.01
N LYS A 70 -33.16 -71.07 42.34
CA LYS A 70 -33.39 -69.71 41.85
C LYS A 70 -32.34 -68.73 42.36
N ILE A 71 -32.06 -68.75 43.67
CA ILE A 71 -31.02 -67.91 44.28
C ILE A 71 -29.65 -68.18 43.66
N THR A 72 -29.30 -69.45 43.40
CA THR A 72 -28.04 -69.78 42.72
C THR A 72 -28.00 -69.26 41.29
N ARG A 73 -29.08 -69.42 40.51
CA ARG A 73 -29.16 -68.87 39.14
C ARG A 73 -29.11 -67.35 39.10
N GLU A 74 -29.86 -66.68 39.99
CA GLU A 74 -29.87 -65.22 40.10
C GLU A 74 -28.50 -64.70 40.56
N GLY A 75 -27.83 -65.38 41.50
CA GLY A 75 -26.48 -65.05 41.93
C GLY A 75 -25.43 -65.18 40.83
N GLU A 76 -25.51 -66.22 39.99
CA GLU A 76 -24.62 -66.36 38.81
C GLU A 76 -24.90 -65.28 37.75
N ALA A 77 -26.17 -64.94 37.52
CA ALA A 77 -26.56 -63.89 36.58
C ALA A 77 -26.10 -62.50 37.05
N GLU A 78 -26.26 -62.18 38.34
CA GLU A 78 -25.76 -60.93 38.91
C GLU A 78 -24.23 -60.87 38.91
N ALA A 79 -23.54 -61.97 39.23
CA ALA A 79 -22.08 -62.01 39.17
C ALA A 79 -21.55 -61.75 37.75
N LYS A 80 -22.23 -62.28 36.72
CA LYS A 80 -21.87 -62.01 35.32
C LYS A 80 -22.15 -60.56 34.94
N ALA A 81 -23.33 -60.03 35.25
CA ALA A 81 -23.69 -58.65 34.97
C ALA A 81 -22.76 -57.65 35.67
N TYR A 82 -22.36 -57.94 36.91
CA TYR A 82 -21.42 -57.13 37.67
C TYR A 82 -20.02 -57.14 37.08
N LYS A 83 -19.54 -58.29 36.59
CA LYS A 83 -18.26 -58.38 35.87
C LYS A 83 -18.27 -57.57 34.56
N GLU A 84 -19.32 -57.72 33.75
CA GLU A 84 -19.49 -56.96 32.51
C GLU A 84 -19.58 -55.45 32.77
N TYR A 85 -20.27 -55.05 33.83
CA TYR A 85 -20.35 -53.65 34.26
C TYR A 85 -18.98 -53.09 34.67
N PHE A 86 -18.18 -53.85 35.40
CA PHE A 86 -16.83 -53.43 35.76
C PHE A 86 -15.89 -53.31 34.58
N GLU A 87 -15.90 -54.28 33.66
CA GLU A 87 -15.12 -54.21 32.42
C GLU A 87 -15.51 -52.99 31.58
N TRP A 88 -16.81 -52.66 31.55
CA TRP A 88 -17.29 -51.43 30.91
C TRP A 88 -16.80 -50.17 31.64
N CYS A 89 -16.87 -50.11 32.97
CA CYS A 89 -16.36 -48.97 33.76
C CYS A 89 -14.86 -48.74 33.52
N ASP A 90 -14.06 -49.80 33.50
CA ASP A 90 -12.61 -49.72 33.23
C ASP A 90 -12.33 -49.25 31.80
N GLY A 91 -13.06 -49.77 30.82
CA GLY A 91 -12.94 -49.35 29.41
C GLY A 91 -13.39 -47.91 29.18
N ALA A 92 -14.51 -47.50 29.79
CA ALA A 92 -15.03 -46.14 29.71
C ALA A 92 -14.08 -45.14 30.35
N SER A 93 -13.54 -45.45 31.54
CA SER A 93 -12.57 -44.59 32.24
C SER A 93 -11.32 -44.37 31.39
N GLN A 94 -10.75 -45.44 30.80
CA GLN A 94 -9.60 -45.32 29.92
C GLN A 94 -9.90 -44.51 28.65
N SER A 95 -11.04 -44.75 28.00
CA SER A 95 -11.43 -43.99 26.79
C SER A 95 -11.53 -42.49 27.07
N ILE A 96 -12.19 -42.14 28.18
CA ILE A 96 -12.34 -40.74 28.61
C ILE A 96 -10.97 -40.12 28.90
N ASP A 97 -10.05 -40.83 29.58
CA ASP A 97 -8.70 -40.34 29.84
C ASP A 97 -7.91 -40.08 28.54
N TYR A 98 -8.04 -40.96 27.53
CA TYR A 98 -7.42 -40.74 26.22
C TYR A 98 -8.02 -39.54 25.47
N GLU A 99 -9.34 -39.36 25.55
CA GLU A 99 -10.03 -38.22 24.98
C GLU A 99 -9.61 -36.91 25.66
N ILE A 100 -9.56 -36.87 27.00
CA ILE A 100 -9.09 -35.72 27.78
C ILE A 100 -7.64 -35.40 27.44
N GLY A 101 -6.76 -36.40 27.36
CA GLY A 101 -5.36 -36.22 26.98
C GLY A 101 -5.21 -35.64 25.57
N THR A 102 -6.04 -36.10 24.63
CA THR A 102 -6.05 -35.60 23.25
C THR A 102 -6.59 -34.18 23.16
N ALA A 103 -7.71 -33.89 23.81
CA ALA A 103 -8.32 -32.57 23.87
C ALA A 103 -7.37 -31.55 24.53
N THR A 104 -6.66 -31.92 25.59
CA THR A 104 -5.67 -31.07 26.26
C THR A 104 -4.49 -30.73 25.34
N LYS A 105 -3.98 -31.72 24.58
CA LYS A 105 -2.93 -31.47 23.57
C LYS A 105 -3.42 -30.55 22.45
N GLN A 106 -4.67 -30.71 21.99
CA GLN A 106 -5.26 -29.85 20.97
C GLN A 106 -5.44 -28.41 21.49
N LYS A 107 -5.92 -28.24 22.72
CA LYS A 107 -6.02 -26.94 23.39
C LYS A 107 -4.67 -26.22 23.40
N GLY A 108 -3.61 -26.88 23.88
CA GLY A 108 -2.27 -26.29 23.91
C GLY A 108 -1.75 -25.90 22.51
N LYS A 109 -2.00 -26.72 21.49
CA LYS A 109 -1.66 -26.40 20.10
C LYS A 109 -2.42 -25.17 19.57
N LEU A 110 -3.71 -25.05 19.90
CA LEU A 110 -4.54 -23.92 19.49
C LEU A 110 -4.13 -22.63 20.22
N GLU A 111 -3.83 -22.68 21.51
CA GLU A 111 -3.33 -21.54 22.28
C GLU A 111 -1.98 -21.05 21.75
N ALA A 112 -1.06 -21.96 21.43
CA ALA A 112 0.22 -21.62 20.79
C ALA A 112 0.02 -20.95 19.42
N LYS A 113 -0.90 -21.47 18.59
CA LYS A 113 -1.23 -20.86 17.29
C LYS A 113 -1.87 -19.48 17.44
N ILE A 114 -2.75 -19.29 18.43
CA ILE A 114 -3.35 -17.98 18.72
C ILE A 114 -2.26 -16.97 19.09
N SER A 115 -1.31 -17.34 19.95
CA SER A 115 -0.19 -16.49 20.32
C SER A 115 0.70 -16.14 19.11
N GLN A 116 1.05 -17.14 18.30
CA GLN A 116 1.83 -16.93 17.07
C GLN A 116 1.13 -15.99 16.07
N LEU A 117 -0.17 -16.20 15.84
CA LEU A 117 -0.96 -15.34 14.96
C LEU A 117 -1.12 -13.93 15.53
N GLY A 118 -1.26 -13.80 16.85
CA GLY A 118 -1.27 -12.51 17.56
C GLY A 118 0.00 -11.71 17.29
N GLY A 119 1.19 -12.31 17.50
CA GLY A 119 2.46 -11.65 17.20
C GLY A 119 2.63 -11.32 15.71
N SER A 120 2.12 -12.17 14.81
CA SER A 120 2.14 -11.90 13.36
C SER A 120 1.25 -10.71 12.96
N ILE A 121 0.10 -10.53 13.63
CA ILE A 121 -0.80 -9.39 13.44
C ILE A 121 -0.11 -8.10 13.88
N GLU A 122 0.49 -8.09 15.07
CA GLU A 122 1.21 -6.91 15.60
C GLU A 122 2.37 -6.52 14.68
N ALA A 123 3.20 -7.49 14.27
CA ALA A 123 4.31 -7.24 13.35
C ALA A 123 3.83 -6.72 11.98
N SER A 124 2.69 -7.21 11.48
CA SER A 124 2.11 -6.73 10.23
C SER A 124 1.51 -5.33 10.37
N ALA A 125 0.90 -5.01 11.51
CA ALA A 125 0.37 -3.68 11.79
C ALA A 125 1.50 -2.62 11.82
N SER A 126 2.60 -2.89 12.53
CA SER A 126 3.76 -1.98 12.54
C SER A 126 4.33 -1.75 11.13
N LYS A 127 4.45 -2.81 10.32
CA LYS A 127 4.91 -2.68 8.92
C LYS A 127 3.96 -1.83 8.06
N ILE A 128 2.65 -1.91 8.29
CA ILE A 128 1.66 -1.09 7.59
C ILE A 128 1.87 0.39 7.95
N ASP A 129 2.07 0.69 9.23
CA ASP A 129 2.30 2.07 9.69
C ASP A 129 3.60 2.65 9.13
N ASP A 130 4.69 1.87 9.14
CA ASP A 130 5.98 2.27 8.56
C ASP A 130 5.87 2.53 7.05
N LEU A 131 5.20 1.64 6.30
CA LEU A 131 4.99 1.81 4.86
C LEU A 131 4.07 3.00 4.53
N ALA A 132 3.07 3.26 5.36
CA ALA A 132 2.19 4.42 5.22
C ALA A 132 2.98 5.73 5.42
N ALA A 133 3.84 5.79 6.45
CA ALA A 133 4.71 6.92 6.70
C ALA A 133 5.71 7.14 5.56
N ALA A 134 6.35 6.07 5.07
CA ALA A 134 7.26 6.12 3.93
C ALA A 134 6.56 6.63 2.65
N THR A 135 5.35 6.15 2.37
CA THR A 135 4.56 6.58 1.21
C THR A 135 4.21 8.07 1.30
N ALA A 136 3.83 8.56 2.48
CA ALA A 136 3.53 9.98 2.69
C ALA A 136 4.78 10.86 2.49
N ALA A 137 5.94 10.42 2.99
CA ALA A 137 7.21 11.12 2.78
C ALA A 137 7.61 11.16 1.30
N THR A 138 7.55 10.02 0.60
CA THR A 138 7.88 9.95 -0.83
C THR A 138 6.92 10.77 -1.69
N ALA A 139 5.62 10.81 -1.36
CA ALA A 139 4.65 11.65 -2.06
C ALA A 139 4.97 13.16 -1.90
N SER A 140 5.36 13.59 -0.70
CA SER A 140 5.80 14.96 -0.44
C SER A 140 7.08 15.30 -1.22
N GLN A 141 8.07 14.40 -1.20
CA GLN A 141 9.32 14.56 -1.95
C GLN A 141 9.07 14.65 -3.46
N LEU A 142 8.18 13.81 -4.01
CA LEU A 142 7.83 13.85 -5.42
C LEU A 142 7.15 15.17 -5.80
N LYS A 143 6.24 15.67 -4.96
CA LYS A 143 5.61 16.98 -5.18
C LYS A 143 6.63 18.11 -5.18
N ASN A 144 7.56 18.11 -4.23
CA ASN A 144 8.61 19.12 -4.16
C ASN A 144 9.56 19.04 -5.36
N ALA A 145 9.98 17.84 -5.76
CA ALA A 145 10.83 17.64 -6.94
C ALA A 145 10.12 18.08 -8.24
N THR A 146 8.82 17.78 -8.36
CA THR A 146 8.01 18.23 -9.51
C THR A 146 7.89 19.76 -9.53
N ALA A 147 7.63 20.38 -8.37
CA ALA A 147 7.55 21.84 -8.28
C ALA A 147 8.90 22.53 -8.56
N ILE A 148 10.02 21.88 -8.28
CA ILE A 148 11.35 22.37 -8.66
C ILE A 148 11.53 22.24 -10.17
N ARG A 149 11.25 21.07 -10.76
CA ARG A 149 11.29 20.83 -12.22
C ARG A 149 10.42 21.81 -13.00
N ASP A 150 9.21 22.08 -12.53
CA ASP A 150 8.29 23.02 -13.19
C ASP A 150 8.83 24.47 -13.14
N LYS A 151 9.53 24.85 -12.06
CA LYS A 151 10.19 26.16 -11.95
C LYS A 151 11.44 26.23 -12.82
N GLU A 152 12.30 25.22 -12.77
CA GLU A 152 13.50 25.13 -13.60
C GLU A 152 13.13 25.19 -15.09
N ALA A 153 12.11 24.45 -15.53
CA ALA A 153 11.62 24.49 -16.90
C ALA A 153 11.02 25.86 -17.29
N ALA A 154 10.35 26.55 -16.35
CA ALA A 154 9.83 27.89 -16.59
C ALA A 154 10.95 28.93 -16.70
N ASP A 155 11.95 28.86 -15.83
CA ASP A 155 13.14 29.73 -15.84
C ASP A 155 13.99 29.47 -17.09
N PHE A 156 14.14 28.20 -17.49
CA PHE A 156 14.77 27.79 -18.74
C PHE A 156 14.07 28.37 -19.96
N ALA A 157 12.74 28.22 -20.06
CA ALA A 157 11.96 28.74 -21.19
C ALA A 157 12.02 30.27 -21.26
N ALA A 158 12.02 30.96 -20.11
CA ALA A 158 12.21 32.40 -20.05
C ALA A 158 13.61 32.80 -20.52
N GLY A 159 14.66 32.14 -20.01
CA GLY A 159 16.05 32.40 -20.39
C GLY A 159 16.32 32.12 -21.87
N GLU A 160 15.84 30.99 -22.39
CA GLU A 160 15.95 30.66 -23.81
C GLU A 160 15.30 31.73 -24.69
N LYS A 161 14.10 32.19 -24.32
CA LYS A 161 13.41 33.23 -25.07
C LYS A 161 14.20 34.54 -25.10
N GLU A 162 14.68 35.01 -23.94
CA GLU A 162 15.49 36.24 -23.87
C GLU A 162 16.76 36.13 -24.71
N LEU A 163 17.48 35.00 -24.65
CA LEU A 163 18.68 34.80 -25.47
C LEU A 163 18.36 34.73 -26.97
N VAL A 164 17.27 34.08 -27.37
CA VAL A 164 16.82 34.06 -28.78
C VAL A 164 16.47 35.48 -29.26
N ASP A 165 15.77 36.27 -28.44
CA ASP A 165 15.39 37.63 -28.76
C ASP A 165 16.63 38.53 -28.90
N VAL A 166 17.65 38.35 -28.03
CA VAL A 166 18.95 39.02 -28.11
C VAL A 166 19.70 38.66 -29.38
N VAL A 167 19.82 37.37 -29.72
CA VAL A 167 20.47 36.92 -30.96
C VAL A 167 19.76 37.54 -32.17
N SER A 168 18.43 37.52 -32.20
CA SER A 168 17.65 38.12 -33.30
C SER A 168 17.84 39.64 -33.41
N THR A 169 18.00 40.33 -32.29
CA THR A 169 18.22 41.77 -32.24
C THR A 169 19.62 42.11 -32.74
N LEU A 170 20.64 41.33 -32.34
CA LEU A 170 22.01 41.45 -32.83
C LEU A 170 22.08 41.18 -34.34
N GLU A 171 21.46 40.11 -34.84
CA GLU A 171 21.38 39.82 -36.29
C GLU A 171 20.73 40.96 -37.09
N ARG A 172 19.61 41.51 -36.59
CA ARG A 172 18.94 42.65 -37.23
C ARG A 172 19.85 43.88 -37.23
N ALA A 173 20.50 44.20 -36.11
CA ALA A 173 21.41 45.32 -36.01
C ALA A 173 22.56 45.19 -37.02
N THR A 174 23.19 44.02 -37.08
CA THR A 174 24.24 43.67 -38.05
C THR A 174 23.75 43.86 -39.49
N SER A 175 22.57 43.33 -39.83
CA SER A 175 22.00 43.46 -41.19
C SER A 175 21.68 44.90 -41.61
N VAL A 176 21.23 45.75 -40.66
CA VAL A 176 20.95 47.16 -40.91
C VAL A 176 22.26 47.92 -41.12
N LEU A 177 23.27 47.68 -40.29
CA LEU A 177 24.61 48.25 -40.43
C LEU A 177 25.24 47.88 -41.79
N GLU A 178 25.17 46.61 -42.19
CA GLU A 178 25.61 46.14 -43.51
C GLU A 178 24.92 46.87 -44.66
N ARG A 179 23.58 47.01 -44.59
CA ARG A 179 22.78 47.65 -45.63
C ARG A 179 23.04 49.16 -45.73
N GLU A 180 23.18 49.86 -44.61
CA GLU A 180 23.47 51.29 -44.57
C GLU A 180 24.90 51.59 -45.07
N MET A 181 25.88 50.76 -44.69
CA MET A 181 27.24 50.86 -45.23
C MET A 181 27.29 50.60 -46.74
N ALA A 182 26.51 49.63 -47.24
CA ALA A 182 26.44 49.34 -48.67
C ALA A 182 25.73 50.43 -49.48
N ARG A 183 24.73 51.12 -48.88
CA ARG A 183 23.99 52.20 -49.55
C ARG A 183 24.73 53.52 -49.54
N ASN A 184 25.33 53.91 -48.41
CA ASN A 184 26.02 55.19 -48.27
C ASN A 184 27.21 55.09 -47.29
N PRO A 185 28.40 54.66 -47.74
CA PRO A 185 29.57 54.55 -46.88
C PRO A 185 30.03 55.90 -46.29
N ALA A 186 29.71 57.02 -46.95
CA ALA A 186 29.96 58.37 -46.44
C ALA A 186 28.90 58.85 -45.43
N SER A 187 27.66 58.33 -45.48
CA SER A 187 26.59 58.72 -44.56
C SER A 187 26.78 58.10 -43.19
N PHE A 188 27.34 56.89 -43.07
CA PHE A 188 27.64 56.28 -41.78
C PHE A 188 28.67 57.08 -40.97
N ALA A 189 29.65 57.68 -41.67
CA ALA A 189 30.61 58.62 -41.08
C ALA A 189 30.00 60.00 -40.72
N GLN A 190 28.84 60.32 -41.29
CA GLN A 190 28.05 61.52 -41.02
C GLN A 190 26.79 61.23 -40.20
N VAL A 191 26.56 59.98 -39.75
CA VAL A 191 25.45 59.67 -38.85
C VAL A 191 25.69 60.52 -37.62
N ASP A 192 24.77 61.45 -37.40
CA ASP A 192 24.76 62.33 -36.23
C ASP A 192 25.08 61.47 -35.00
N THR A 193 26.16 61.79 -34.31
CA THR A 193 26.73 60.98 -33.22
C THR A 193 25.67 60.69 -32.15
N SER A 194 24.63 61.53 -32.07
CA SER A 194 23.41 61.35 -31.28
C SER A 194 22.64 60.05 -31.59
N SER A 195 22.47 59.69 -32.87
CA SER A 195 21.65 58.56 -33.32
C SER A 195 22.40 57.23 -33.18
N ALA A 196 23.69 57.21 -33.55
CA ALA A 196 24.57 56.08 -33.31
C ALA A 196 24.74 55.79 -31.81
N ARG A 197 24.83 56.85 -30.99
CA ARG A 197 24.86 56.74 -29.52
C ARG A 197 23.57 56.16 -28.96
N SER A 198 22.40 56.56 -29.46
CA SER A 198 21.12 55.98 -29.02
C SER A 198 21.02 54.47 -29.31
N ILE A 199 21.53 54.05 -30.48
CA ILE A 199 21.55 52.64 -30.89
C ILE A 199 22.52 51.86 -30.00
N LEU A 200 23.75 52.34 -29.81
CA LEU A 200 24.74 51.68 -28.94
C LEU A 200 24.30 51.64 -27.48
N GLN A 201 23.58 52.66 -27.00
CA GLN A 201 23.04 52.69 -25.64
C GLN A 201 21.86 51.74 -25.48
N SER A 202 21.01 51.60 -26.51
CA SER A 202 19.97 50.57 -26.53
C SER A 202 20.54 49.15 -26.59
N LEU A 203 21.60 48.92 -27.39
CA LEU A 203 22.33 47.65 -27.43
C LEU A 203 23.03 47.35 -26.11
N SER A 204 23.62 48.35 -25.45
CA SER A 204 24.22 48.18 -24.12
C SER A 204 23.15 47.77 -23.09
N ALA A 205 21.95 48.34 -23.16
CA ALA A 205 20.84 47.95 -22.30
C ALA A 205 20.34 46.53 -22.59
N VAL A 206 20.31 46.11 -23.86
CA VAL A 206 19.96 44.74 -24.28
C VAL A 206 21.02 43.73 -23.82
N VAL A 207 22.31 44.04 -23.95
CA VAL A 207 23.42 43.22 -23.46
C VAL A 207 23.41 43.10 -21.94
N GLU A 208 23.01 44.17 -21.24
CA GLU A 208 22.86 44.17 -19.77
C GLU A 208 21.64 43.36 -19.31
N ALA A 209 20.52 43.42 -20.03
CA ALA A 209 19.34 42.59 -19.77
C ALA A 209 19.59 41.10 -20.06
N ALA A 210 20.41 40.80 -21.08
CA ALA A 210 20.80 39.45 -21.46
C ALA A 210 21.79 38.77 -20.49
N GLY A 211 22.34 39.51 -19.52
CA GLY A 211 23.35 38.98 -18.59
C GLY A 211 24.73 38.75 -19.22
N LEU A 212 24.96 39.21 -20.45
CA LEU A 212 26.21 39.07 -21.17
C LEU A 212 27.36 39.84 -20.46
N SER A 213 28.59 39.39 -20.70
CA SER A 213 29.75 39.73 -19.86
C SER A 213 30.00 41.24 -19.69
N THR A 214 30.44 41.63 -18.49
CA THR A 214 30.78 43.03 -18.15
C THR A 214 31.89 43.60 -19.04
N SER A 215 32.76 42.74 -19.59
CA SER A 215 33.82 43.15 -20.51
C SER A 215 33.28 43.53 -21.89
N ASP A 216 32.24 42.86 -22.39
CA ASP A 216 31.59 43.25 -23.65
C ASP A 216 30.82 44.56 -23.51
N ARG A 217 30.22 44.79 -22.34
CA ARG A 217 29.63 46.08 -21.98
C ARG A 217 30.66 47.20 -21.96
N GLN A 218 31.82 46.95 -21.36
CA GLN A 218 32.93 47.90 -21.35
C GLN A 218 33.46 48.18 -22.75
N ARG A 219 33.48 47.19 -23.66
CA ARG A 219 33.86 47.39 -25.06
C ARG A 219 32.86 48.27 -25.81
N LEU A 220 31.55 48.05 -25.63
CA LEU A 220 30.51 48.90 -26.22
C LEU A 220 30.55 50.33 -25.67
N VAL A 221 30.74 50.49 -24.35
CA VAL A 221 30.87 51.81 -23.71
C VAL A 221 32.16 52.52 -24.14
N ALA A 222 33.29 51.81 -24.24
CA ALA A 222 34.55 52.35 -24.73
C ALA A 222 34.45 52.76 -26.20
N LEU A 223 33.66 52.06 -27.01
CA LEU A 223 33.39 52.43 -28.40
C LEU A 223 32.60 53.75 -28.47
N VAL A 224 31.57 53.92 -27.63
CA VAL A 224 30.78 55.17 -27.51
C VAL A 224 31.62 56.34 -26.98
N GLN A 225 32.53 56.07 -26.04
CA GLN A 225 33.40 57.09 -25.43
C GLN A 225 34.61 57.45 -26.30
N GLY A 226 35.14 56.50 -27.07
CA GLY A 226 36.21 56.73 -28.04
C GLY A 226 35.79 57.68 -29.16
N GLN A 227 34.52 57.62 -29.59
CA GLN A 227 33.93 58.61 -30.49
C GLN A 227 33.77 60.01 -29.86
N GLN A 228 33.80 60.10 -28.53
CA GLN A 228 33.57 61.32 -27.75
C GLN A 228 34.86 62.11 -27.50
N ALA A 229 36.02 61.46 -27.57
CA ALA A 229 37.33 62.08 -27.35
C ALA A 229 37.81 62.88 -28.59
N ASP A 230 37.32 62.57 -29.78
CA ASP A 230 37.64 63.29 -31.01
C ASP A 230 36.81 64.59 -31.19
N GLU A 231 35.78 64.85 -30.38
CA GLU A 231 34.97 66.08 -30.43
C GLU A 231 35.60 67.28 -29.68
N ALA A 232 36.67 67.08 -28.90
CA ALA A 232 37.27 68.15 -28.10
C ALA A 232 38.43 68.89 -28.80
N GLU A 233 39.00 68.35 -29.88
CA GLU A 233 39.97 69.04 -30.72
C GLU A 233 39.80 68.61 -32.19
N ASP A 234 38.89 69.26 -32.95
CA ASP A 234 39.20 69.72 -34.31
C ASP A 234 38.00 70.49 -34.92
N LEU A 235 38.06 71.83 -34.90
CA LEU A 235 37.22 72.70 -35.73
C LEU A 235 37.95 73.14 -37.01
N SER A 236 38.89 72.34 -37.54
CA SER A 236 39.57 72.59 -38.81
C SER A 236 39.06 71.66 -39.91
N LEU A 237 38.27 72.25 -40.79
CA LEU A 237 37.84 71.78 -42.10
C LEU A 237 38.87 70.91 -42.86
N GLY A 238 38.60 69.62 -42.98
CA GLY A 238 39.27 68.71 -43.91
C GLY A 238 38.70 67.30 -43.82
N ALA A 239 37.71 66.97 -44.68
CA ALA A 239 37.02 65.69 -44.67
C ALA A 239 38.00 64.50 -44.63
N PRO A 240 38.02 63.67 -43.55
CA PRO A 240 38.74 62.42 -43.63
C PRO A 240 37.99 61.56 -44.65
N ALA A 241 38.73 61.10 -45.65
CA ALA A 241 38.21 60.26 -46.71
C ALA A 241 37.40 59.10 -46.11
N ALA A 242 36.24 58.80 -46.70
CA ALA A 242 35.39 57.66 -46.36
C ALA A 242 36.13 56.30 -46.28
N ALA A 243 37.39 56.23 -46.73
CA ALA A 243 38.29 55.09 -46.59
C ALA A 243 38.81 54.89 -45.14
N THR A 244 39.08 55.95 -44.37
CA THR A 244 39.61 55.85 -43.00
C THR A 244 38.52 55.50 -41.98
N TYR A 245 37.27 55.92 -42.25
CA TYR A 245 36.12 55.58 -41.41
C TYR A 245 35.66 54.12 -41.58
N LYS A 246 35.97 53.52 -42.74
CA LYS A 246 35.78 52.09 -43.02
C LYS A 246 36.55 51.19 -42.04
N THR A 247 37.67 51.67 -41.52
CA THR A 247 38.49 50.97 -40.52
C THR A 247 37.84 50.96 -39.14
N HIS A 248 37.12 52.02 -38.75
CA HIS A 248 36.43 52.10 -37.45
C HIS A 248 35.12 51.31 -37.42
N SER A 249 34.41 51.20 -38.55
CA SER A 249 33.20 50.37 -38.65
C SER A 249 33.49 48.86 -38.57
N SER A 250 34.71 48.42 -38.90
CA SER A 250 35.10 46.99 -38.75
C SER A 250 35.13 46.55 -37.29
N ASN A 251 35.67 47.38 -36.38
CA ASN A 251 35.68 47.10 -34.94
C ASN A 251 34.28 46.99 -34.33
N VAL A 252 33.29 47.73 -34.85
CA VAL A 252 31.90 47.63 -34.37
C VAL A 252 31.27 46.31 -34.80
N PHE A 253 31.54 45.90 -36.03
CA PHE A 253 31.08 44.63 -36.58
C PHE A 253 31.68 43.44 -35.85
N ASP A 254 33.00 43.47 -35.62
CA ASP A 254 33.71 42.42 -34.87
C ASP A 254 33.14 42.29 -33.44
N VAL A 255 32.82 43.41 -32.77
CA VAL A 255 32.19 43.39 -31.44
C VAL A 255 30.76 42.84 -31.47
N LEU A 256 29.98 43.15 -32.51
CA LEU A 256 28.61 42.64 -32.67
C LEU A 256 28.58 41.15 -33.04
N GLU A 257 29.49 40.69 -33.90
CA GLU A 257 29.68 39.27 -34.21
C GLU A 257 30.18 38.49 -33.00
N ASP A 258 31.14 39.02 -32.24
CA ASP A 258 31.61 38.42 -30.98
C ASP A 258 30.47 38.30 -29.96
N LEU A 259 29.65 39.34 -29.81
CA LEU A 259 28.49 39.35 -28.91
C LEU A 259 27.43 38.33 -29.33
N ARG A 260 27.17 38.22 -30.64
CA ARG A 260 26.23 37.24 -31.19
C ARG A 260 26.74 35.82 -30.97
N ALA A 261 28.00 35.55 -31.29
CA ALA A 261 28.61 34.23 -31.11
C ALA A 261 28.60 33.81 -29.63
N LYS A 262 28.80 34.75 -28.70
CA LYS A 262 28.66 34.51 -27.26
C LYS A 262 27.22 34.21 -26.85
N ALA A 263 26.23 34.99 -27.32
CA ALA A 263 24.83 34.75 -27.03
C ALA A 263 24.33 33.40 -27.60
N GLU A 264 24.77 33.03 -28.81
CA GLU A 264 24.51 31.70 -29.39
C GLU A 264 25.19 30.58 -28.60
N GLY A 265 26.40 30.82 -28.09
CA GLY A 265 27.12 29.92 -27.20
C GLY A 265 26.39 29.69 -25.88
N GLU A 266 25.98 30.77 -25.20
CA GLU A 266 25.22 30.70 -23.95
C GLU A 266 23.85 30.02 -24.15
N LEU A 267 23.19 30.26 -25.28
CA LEU A 267 21.94 29.59 -25.64
C LEU A 267 22.15 28.09 -25.87
N ALA A 268 23.23 27.72 -26.56
CA ALA A 268 23.58 26.31 -26.77
C ALA A 268 23.94 25.62 -25.45
N ASP A 269 24.61 26.30 -24.54
CA ASP A 269 24.99 25.75 -23.24
C ASP A 269 23.79 25.67 -22.29
N LEU A 270 22.89 26.66 -22.31
CA LEU A 270 21.61 26.62 -21.60
C LEU A 270 20.80 25.40 -22.07
N ARG A 271 20.61 25.22 -23.38
CA ARG A 271 19.94 24.04 -23.97
C ARG A 271 20.59 22.69 -23.67
N LYS A 272 21.89 22.64 -23.39
CA LYS A 272 22.59 21.40 -22.99
C LYS A 272 22.47 21.12 -21.49
N ALA A 273 22.23 22.16 -20.69
CA ALA A 273 22.13 22.04 -19.25
C ALA A 273 20.76 21.49 -18.80
N GLU A 274 19.72 21.67 -19.63
CA GLU A 274 18.38 21.08 -19.50
C GLU A 274 18.31 19.63 -19.99
#